data_AF-A0A4R6EGW5-F1
#
_entry.id   AF-A0A4R6EGW5-F1
#
_cell.length_a   1.000
_cell.length_b   1.000
_cell.length_c   1.000
_cell.angle_alpha   90.00
_cell.angle_beta   90.00
_cell.angle_gamma   90.00
#
_symmetry.space_group_name_H-M   'P 1'
#
loop_
_entity.id
_entity.type
_entity.pdbx_description
1 polymer ?
#
loop_
_entity_poly.entity_id
_entity_poly.type
_entity_poly.pdbx_seq_one_letter_code
_entity_poly.pdbx_strand_id
1 'polypeptide(L)'
;MKPLNYIITWLLELLSLSIIFSILCFIVPDEEIFSRYEDKYGMMAENEWYDGYTMILMLVAIFLNCLLIWILVSQYQRKHPVERE
;
A
#
# COMPACT_ATOMS: atom_id res chain seq x y z
N MET A 1 -26.82 2.46 3.70
CA MET A 1 -26.13 1.16 3.85
C MET A 1 -26.42 0.59 5.23
N LYS A 2 -26.53 -0.73 5.39
CA LYS A 2 -26.62 -1.34 6.74
C LYS A 2 -25.27 -1.11 7.46
N PRO A 3 -25.26 -0.76 8.75
CA PRO A 3 -24.02 -0.46 9.49
C PRO A 3 -23.02 -1.62 9.47
N LEU A 4 -23.53 -2.85 9.44
CA LEU A 4 -22.72 -4.06 9.33
C LEU A 4 -21.92 -4.13 8.01
N ASN A 5 -22.49 -3.67 6.90
CA ASN A 5 -21.78 -3.66 5.62
C ASN A 5 -20.61 -2.67 5.64
N TYR A 6 -20.80 -1.51 6.28
CA TYR A 6 -19.74 -0.51 6.42
C TYR A 6 -18.54 -1.05 7.20
N ILE A 7 -18.79 -1.74 8.33
CA ILE A 7 -17.74 -2.36 9.15
C ILE A 7 -16.97 -3.42 8.34
N ILE A 8 -17.68 -4.27 7.59
CA ILE A 8 -17.05 -5.30 6.77
C ILE A 8 -16.19 -4.69 5.66
N THR A 9 -16.69 -3.66 4.96
CA THR A 9 -15.92 -2.97 3.92
C THR A 9 -14.66 -2.35 4.50
N TRP A 10 -14.76 -1.67 5.63
CA TRP A 10 -13.59 -1.09 6.31
C TRP A 10 -12.56 -2.15 6.72
N LEU A 11 -13.01 -3.29 7.27
CA LEU A 11 -12.11 -4.40 7.62
C LEU A 11 -11.42 -5.00 6.38
N LEU A 12 -12.12 -5.12 5.26
CA LEU A 12 -11.55 -5.61 4.00
C LEU A 12 -10.52 -4.63 3.41
N GLU A 13 -10.79 -3.33 3.45
CA GLU A 13 -9.85 -2.31 2.99
C GLU A 13 -8.57 -2.29 3.84
N LEU A 14 -8.72 -2.44 5.17
CA LEU A 14 -7.60 -2.55 6.09
C LEU A 14 -6.78 -3.83 5.83
N LEU A 15 -7.46 -4.97 5.62
CA LEU A 15 -6.81 -6.24 5.27
C LEU A 15 -6.06 -6.15 3.94
N SER A 16 -6.66 -5.49 2.93
CA SER A 16 -6.01 -5.27 1.63
C SER A 16 -4.73 -4.44 1.79
N LEU A 17 -4.79 -3.35 2.56
CA LEU A 17 -3.61 -2.52 2.83
C LEU A 17 -2.51 -3.31 3.54
N SER A 18 -2.86 -4.09 4.56
CA SER A 18 -1.87 -4.86 5.33
C SER A 18 -1.20 -5.95 4.48
N ILE A 19 -1.96 -6.60 3.59
CA ILE A 19 -1.41 -7.58 2.63
C ILE A 19 -0.44 -6.89 1.67
N ILE A 20 -0.83 -5.76 1.07
CA ILE A 20 0.03 -5.02 0.13
C ILE A 20 1.32 -4.58 0.82
N PHE A 21 1.22 -4.00 2.01
CA PHE A 21 2.38 -3.57 2.78
C PHE A 21 3.30 -4.75 3.11
N SER A 22 2.74 -5.89 3.56
CA SER A 22 3.53 -7.08 3.88
C SER A 22 4.27 -7.63 2.65
N ILE A 23 3.61 -7.64 1.49
CA ILE A 23 4.22 -8.07 0.23
C ILE A 23 5.37 -7.14 -0.16
N LEU A 24 5.19 -5.81 -0.01
CA LEU A 24 6.24 -4.85 -0.28
C LEU A 24 7.45 -5.05 0.63
N CYS A 25 7.24 -5.24 1.94
CA CYS A 25 8.33 -5.52 2.86
C CYS A 25 9.05 -6.85 2.55
N PHE A 26 8.35 -7.84 2.00
CA PHE A 26 8.96 -9.12 1.62
C PHE A 26 9.74 -9.06 0.31
N ILE A 27 9.24 -8.30 -0.68
CA ILE A 27 9.84 -8.25 -2.03
C ILE A 27 11.01 -7.28 -2.09
N VAL A 28 10.92 -6.15 -1.39
CA VAL A 28 11.90 -5.07 -1.53
C VAL A 28 13.12 -5.41 -0.68
N PRO A 29 14.32 -5.60 -1.29
CA PRO A 29 15.53 -5.97 -0.57
C PRO A 29 16.05 -4.75 0.20
N ASP A 30 15.70 -4.67 1.48
CA ASP A 30 16.05 -3.58 2.40
C ASP A 30 17.57 -3.45 2.58
N GLU A 31 18.27 -4.56 2.81
CA GLU A 31 19.73 -4.59 2.99
C GLU A 31 20.49 -4.06 1.76
N GLU A 32 20.06 -4.43 0.55
CA GLU A 32 20.74 -4.02 -0.68
C GLU A 32 20.53 -2.52 -0.98
N ILE A 33 19.34 -2.00 -0.68
CA ILE A 33 19.04 -0.57 -0.82
C ILE A 33 19.82 0.23 0.22
N PHE A 34 19.91 -0.27 1.46
CA PHE A 34 20.70 0.36 2.52
C PHE A 34 22.18 0.44 2.15
N SER A 35 22.79 -0.67 1.73
CA SER A 35 24.20 -0.70 1.32
C SER A 35 24.49 0.27 0.17
N ARG A 36 23.63 0.34 -0.84
CA ARG A 36 23.78 1.31 -1.96
C ARG A 36 23.62 2.76 -1.53
N TYR A 37 22.80 3.02 -0.50
CA TYR A 37 22.64 4.36 0.04
C TYR A 37 23.87 4.79 0.85
N GLU A 38 24.36 3.88 1.69
CA GLU A 38 25.58 4.08 2.48
C GLU A 38 26.79 4.38 1.58
N ASP A 39 26.94 3.64 0.48
CA ASP A 39 27.99 3.85 -0.52
C ASP A 39 27.94 5.24 -1.19
N LYS A 40 26.75 5.84 -1.31
CA LYS A 40 26.55 7.14 -2.01
C LYS A 40 26.53 8.35 -1.10
N TYR A 41 25.93 8.22 0.09
CA TYR A 41 25.63 9.35 0.97
C TYR A 41 26.34 9.28 2.33
N GLY A 42 27.08 8.19 2.61
CA GLY A 42 27.82 7.96 3.85
C GLY A 42 27.01 7.20 4.90
N MET A 43 27.66 6.90 6.04
CA MET A 43 27.05 6.15 7.13
C MET A 43 25.87 6.92 7.75
N MET A 44 24.67 6.36 7.63
CA MET A 44 23.48 6.79 8.36
C MET A 44 23.22 5.80 9.50
N ALA A 45 22.66 6.26 10.62
CA ALA A 45 22.24 5.35 11.67
C ALA A 45 21.17 4.40 11.11
N GLU A 46 21.39 3.10 11.22
CA GLU A 46 20.54 2.04 10.66
C GLU A 46 19.07 2.22 11.07
N ASN A 47 18.81 2.58 12.34
CA ASN A 47 17.45 2.88 12.82
C ASN A 47 16.76 4.04 12.10
N GLU A 48 17.47 5.15 11.84
CA GLU A 48 16.89 6.32 11.17
C GLU A 48 16.57 6.00 9.70
N TRP A 49 17.41 5.17 9.08
CA TRP A 49 17.17 4.65 7.74
C TRP A 49 15.92 3.77 7.68
N TYR A 50 15.82 2.77 8.57
CA TYR A 50 14.68 1.86 8.59
C TYR A 50 13.36 2.58 8.88
N ASP A 51 13.35 3.60 9.75
CA ASP A 51 12.16 4.41 9.99
C ASP A 51 11.71 5.15 8.72
N GLY A 52 12.62 5.86 8.06
CA GLY A 52 12.33 6.58 6.82
C GLY A 52 11.91 5.66 5.68
N TYR A 53 12.62 4.54 5.52
CA TYR A 53 12.35 3.52 4.51
C TYR A 53 10.98 2.86 4.72
N THR A 54 10.67 2.45 5.95
CA THR A 54 9.37 1.85 6.29
C THR A 54 8.23 2.85 6.09
N MET A 55 8.44 4.13 6.41
CA MET A 55 7.47 5.19 6.12
C MET A 55 7.22 5.34 4.62
N ILE A 56 8.27 5.35 3.79
CA ILE A 56 8.13 5.42 2.33
C ILE A 56 7.38 4.19 1.80
N LEU A 57 7.73 2.98 2.26
CA LEU A 57 7.02 1.76 1.89
C LEU A 57 5.54 1.79 2.27
N MET A 58 5.21 2.34 3.45
CA MET A 58 3.82 2.52 3.88
C MET A 58 3.06 3.48 2.94
N LEU A 59 3.67 4.61 2.55
CA LEU A 59 3.08 5.54 1.60
C LEU A 59 2.83 4.89 0.23
N VAL A 60 3.79 4.10 -0.26
CA VAL A 60 3.63 3.32 -1.50
C VAL A 60 2.51 2.29 -1.35
N ALA A 61 2.43 1.59 -0.22
CA ALA A 61 1.36 0.62 0.05
C ALA A 61 -0.03 1.29 0.03
N ILE A 62 -0.17 2.45 0.67
CA ILE A 62 -1.40 3.24 0.66
C ILE A 62 -1.78 3.63 -0.77
N PHE A 63 -0.81 4.15 -1.54
CA PHE A 63 -1.04 4.54 -2.92
C PHE A 63 -1.51 3.37 -3.80
N LEU A 64 -0.83 2.21 -3.70
CA LEU A 64 -1.22 1.00 -4.42
C LEU A 64 -2.61 0.50 -3.99
N ASN A 65 -2.93 0.56 -2.70
CA ASN A 65 -4.24 0.17 -2.20
C ASN A 65 -5.35 1.08 -2.75
N CYS A 66 -5.12 2.40 -2.80
CA CYS A 66 -6.05 3.35 -3.42
C CYS A 66 -6.24 3.06 -4.93
N LEU A 67 -5.16 2.76 -5.66
CA LEU A 67 -5.24 2.37 -7.07
C LEU A 67 -6.03 1.07 -7.26
N LEU A 68 -5.81 0.07 -6.40
CA LEU A 68 -6.54 -1.20 -6.44
C LEU A 68 -8.04 -0.96 -6.25
N ILE A 69 -8.43 -0.19 -5.23
CA ILE A 69 -9.83 0.18 -4.97
C ILE A 69 -10.42 0.90 -6.18
N TRP A 70 -9.71 1.88 -6.74
CA TRP A 70 -10.17 2.62 -7.91
C TRP A 70 -10.39 1.73 -9.13
N ILE A 71 -9.45 0.82 -9.41
CA ILE A 71 -9.55 -0.14 -10.51
C ILE A 71 -10.75 -1.07 -10.29
N LEU A 72 -10.91 -1.63 -9.10
CA LEU A 72 -12.04 -2.52 -8.78
C LEU A 72 -13.39 -1.83 -8.97
N VAL A 73 -13.53 -0.60 -8.47
CA VAL A 73 -14.75 0.20 -8.63
C VAL A 73 -14.99 0.53 -10.12
N SER A 74 -13.97 0.96 -10.84
CA SER A 74 -14.05 1.28 -12.28
C SER A 74 -14.48 0.05 -13.10
N GLN A 75 -13.90 -1.12 -12.83
CA GLN A 75 -14.27 -2.38 -13.50
C GLN A 75 -15.70 -2.81 -13.15
N TYR A 76 -16.11 -2.66 -11.89
CA TYR A 76 -17.47 -2.96 -11.46
C TYR A 76 -18.50 -2.08 -12.18
N GLN A 77 -18.25 -0.76 -12.26
CA GLN A 77 -19.11 0.18 -12.98
C GLN A 77 -19.17 -0.08 -14.49
N ARG A 78 -18.06 -0.52 -15.10
CA ARG A 78 -18.03 -0.94 -16.50
C ARG A 78 -18.89 -2.17 -16.77
N LYS A 79 -18.89 -3.14 -15.84
CA LYS A 79 -19.61 -4.40 -15.99
C LYS A 79 -21.10 -4.28 -15.63
N HIS A 80 -21.44 -3.36 -14.75
CA HIS A 80 -22.80 -2.98 -14.40
C HIS A 80 -23.02 -1.50 -14.71
N PRO A 81 -23.21 -1.14 -15.99
CA PRO A 81 -23.54 0.23 -16.34
C PRO A 81 -24.84 0.61 -15.64
N VAL A 82 -24.75 1.55 -14.71
CA VAL A 82 -25.93 2.21 -14.16
C VAL A 82 -26.57 2.93 -15.34
N GLU A 83 -27.78 2.52 -15.75
CA GLU A 83 -28.61 3.31 -16.66
C GLU A 83 -28.75 4.69 -16.02
N ARG A 84 -28.03 5.66 -16.60
CA ARG A 84 -28.20 7.07 -16.26
C ARG A 84 -29.46 7.51 -17.00
N GLU A 85 -30.59 7.48 -16.30
CA GLU A 85 -31.78 8.27 -16.65
C GLU A 85 -31.46 9.77 -16.68
#